data_AF-A0A225VYU1-F1
#
_entry.id   AF-A0A225VYU1-F1
#
_cell.length_a   1.000
_cell.length_b   1.000
_cell.length_c   1.000
_cell.angle_alpha   90.00
_cell.angle_beta   90.00
_cell.angle_gamma   90.00
#
_symmetry.space_group_name_H-M   'P 1'
#
loop_
_entity.id
_entity.type
_entity.pdbx_description
1 polymer ?
#
loop_
_entity_poly.entity_id
_entity_poly.type
_entity_poly.pdbx_seq_one_letter_code
_entity_poly.pdbx_strand_id
1 'polypeptide(L)'
;VLLLSELFPDKLARFNDVDAWIQIACPRLSIDWGYAFPKPLLTAYEAEVCLEKTEWKEGSYPMDFYAKGSGPWTNYHDRKKTQTAA
;
A
#
# COMPACT_ATOMS: atom_id res chain seq x y z
N VAL A 1 2.54 -3.52 12.20
CA VAL A 1 1.68 -4.37 11.34
C VAL A 1 0.40 -4.66 12.10
N LEU A 2 -0.76 -4.42 11.50
CA LEU A 2 -2.08 -4.64 12.11
C LEU A 2 -2.86 -5.62 11.24
N LEU A 3 -3.44 -6.66 11.84
CA LEU A 3 -4.25 -7.66 11.16
C LEU A 3 -5.69 -7.54 11.65
N LEU A 4 -6.63 -7.38 10.71
CA LEU A 4 -8.05 -7.26 10.97
C LEU A 4 -8.81 -8.06 9.92
N SER A 5 -9.90 -8.72 10.31
CA SER A 5 -10.79 -9.38 9.36
C SER A 5 -11.49 -8.38 8.44
N GLU A 6 -11.74 -7.16 8.93
CA GLU A 6 -12.41 -6.10 8.19
C GLU A 6 -11.97 -4.71 8.69
N LEU A 7 -11.76 -3.80 7.73
CA LEU A 7 -11.27 -2.44 7.94
C LEU A 7 -12.44 -1.47 8.09
N PHE A 8 -12.48 -0.74 9.20
CA PHE A 8 -13.47 0.32 9.44
C PHE A 8 -12.78 1.58 9.95
N PRO A 9 -13.25 2.79 9.59
CA PRO A 9 -12.70 4.05 10.08
C PRO A 9 -12.58 4.09 11.61
N ASP A 10 -13.64 3.70 12.32
CA ASP A 10 -13.67 3.72 13.79
C ASP A 10 -12.67 2.76 14.45
N LYS A 11 -12.23 1.71 13.76
CA LYS A 11 -11.17 0.82 14.27
C LYS A 11 -9.81 1.49 14.16
N LEU A 12 -9.53 2.14 13.03
CA LEU A 12 -8.25 2.81 12.81
C LEU A 12 -8.13 4.09 13.63
N ALA A 13 -9.23 4.80 13.87
CA ALA A 13 -9.28 6.00 14.70
C ALA A 13 -8.83 5.76 16.16
N ARG A 14 -8.78 4.51 16.63
CA ARG A 14 -8.33 4.16 17.99
C ARG A 14 -6.81 4.26 18.17
N PHE A 15 -6.06 4.35 17.09
CA PHE A 15 -4.60 4.41 17.11
C PHE A 15 -4.15 5.86 16.89
N ASN A 16 -4.14 6.64 17.98
CA ASN A 16 -3.82 8.06 17.92
C ASN A 16 -2.38 8.35 17.49
N ASP A 17 -1.46 7.43 17.77
CA ASP A 17 -0.01 7.56 17.48
C ASP A 17 0.35 7.12 16.05
N VAL A 18 -0.64 6.81 15.20
CA VAL A 18 -0.42 6.40 13.81
C VAL A 18 -0.85 7.53 12.88
N ASP A 19 0.09 8.03 12.08
CA ASP A 19 -0.15 9.15 11.19
C ASP A 19 -0.64 8.77 9.80
N ALA A 20 -0.35 7.57 9.34
CA ALA A 20 -0.81 7.05 8.07
C ALA A 20 -0.88 5.51 8.09
N TRP A 21 -1.74 4.95 7.26
CA TRP A 21 -1.93 3.52 7.08
C TRP A 21 -1.59 3.12 5.65
N ILE A 22 -1.00 1.94 5.49
CA ILE A 22 -0.84 1.29 4.19
C ILE A 22 -1.68 0.02 4.25
N GLN A 23 -2.61 -0.13 3.31
CA GLN A 23 -3.50 -1.28 3.27
C GLN A 23 -3.22 -2.17 2.06
N ILE A 24 -3.21 -3.48 2.30
CA ILE A 24 -2.87 -4.53 1.33
C ILE A 24 -4.04 -5.50 1.09
N ALA A 25 -5.24 -5.10 1.48
CA ALA A 25 -6.48 -5.84 1.29
C ALA A 25 -7.18 -5.37 0.01
N CYS A 26 -8.43 -4.88 0.09
CA CYS A 26 -9.16 -4.39 -1.07
C CYS A 26 -8.67 -2.98 -1.46
N PRO A 27 -8.02 -2.77 -2.62
CA PRO A 27 -7.48 -1.46 -3.03
C PRO A 27 -8.54 -0.34 -3.08
N ARG A 28 -9.82 -0.70 -3.26
CA ARG A 28 -10.94 0.26 -3.26
C ARG A 28 -11.10 1.03 -1.95
N LEU A 29 -10.66 0.49 -0.81
CA LEU A 29 -10.78 1.17 0.48
C LEU A 29 -9.96 2.46 0.54
N SER A 30 -8.76 2.43 -0.03
CA SER A 30 -7.87 3.60 -0.14
C SER A 30 -8.28 4.53 -1.28
N ILE A 31 -8.78 3.99 -2.40
CA ILE A 31 -9.06 4.77 -3.61
C ILE A 31 -10.47 5.39 -3.58
N ASP A 32 -11.50 4.57 -3.37
CA ASP A 32 -12.90 5.01 -3.44
C ASP A 32 -13.41 5.53 -2.10
N TRP A 33 -12.86 5.01 -0.99
CA TRP A 33 -13.37 5.26 0.37
C TRP A 33 -12.33 5.91 1.28
N GLY A 34 -11.19 6.35 0.76
CA GLY A 34 -10.08 6.89 1.54
C GLY A 34 -10.50 8.11 2.38
N TYR A 35 -11.44 8.92 1.88
CA TYR A 35 -11.99 10.08 2.58
C TYR A 35 -12.74 9.74 3.88
N ALA A 36 -13.18 8.50 4.05
CA ALA A 36 -13.89 8.08 5.25
C ALA A 36 -12.94 7.86 6.45
N PHE A 37 -11.63 7.80 6.21
CA PHE A 37 -10.63 7.56 7.25
C PHE A 37 -10.05 8.89 7.76
N PRO A 38 -9.86 9.04 9.09
CA PRO A 38 -9.36 10.28 9.67
C PRO A 38 -7.87 10.53 9.40
N LYS A 39 -7.14 9.48 9.02
CA LYS A 39 -5.72 9.49 8.68
C LYS A 39 -5.56 8.91 7.27
N PRO A 40 -4.55 9.33 6.48
CA PRO A 40 -4.29 8.79 5.15
C PRO A 40 -4.28 7.25 5.13
N LEU A 41 -5.00 6.67 4.18
CA LEU A 41 -5.04 5.23 3.92
C LEU A 41 -4.52 4.98 2.52
N LEU A 42 -3.25 4.59 2.42
CA LEU A 42 -2.52 4.43 1.18
C LEU A 42 -2.65 3.01 0.62
N THR A 43 -2.60 2.91 -0.71
CA THR A 43 -2.26 1.67 -1.42
C THR A 43 -0.78 1.34 -1.26
N ALA A 44 -0.40 0.09 -1.56
CA ALA A 44 1.01 -0.29 -1.64
C ALA A 44 1.78 0.51 -2.72
N TYR A 45 1.13 0.86 -3.84
CA TYR A 45 1.74 1.68 -4.89
C TYR A 45 2.08 3.08 -4.38
N GLU A 46 1.11 3.75 -3.75
CA GLU A 46 1.35 5.09 -3.14
C GLU A 46 2.43 5.04 -2.07
N ALA A 47 2.48 3.97 -1.26
CA ALA A 47 3.53 3.80 -0.26
C ALA A 47 4.92 3.71 -0.90
N GLU A 48 5.07 2.95 -2.00
CA GLU A 48 6.35 2.86 -2.72
C GLU A 48 6.73 4.20 -3.37
N VAL A 49 5.76 5.00 -3.83
CA VAL A 49 6.01 6.38 -4.32
C VAL A 49 6.49 7.27 -3.18
N CYS A 50 5.79 7.28 -2.04
CA CYS A 50 6.16 8.07 -0.86
C CYS A 50 7.53 7.71 -0.29
N LEU A 51 7.95 6.44 -0.45
CA LEU A 51 9.25 5.93 -0.02
C LEU A 51 10.33 6.03 -1.11
N GLU A 52 10.07 6.75 -2.21
CA GLU A 52 11.01 6.98 -3.31
C GLU A 52 11.53 5.69 -3.98
N LYS A 53 10.76 4.59 -3.89
CA LYS A 53 11.12 3.31 -4.53
C LYS A 53 10.56 3.15 -5.93
N THR A 54 9.58 3.97 -6.29
CA THR A 54 9.05 4.11 -7.64
C THR A 54 8.62 5.55 -7.87
N GLU A 55 8.62 5.99 -9.11
CA GLU A 55 8.06 7.29 -9.49
C GLU A 55 6.54 7.18 -9.66
N TRP A 56 5.86 8.33 -9.52
CA TRP A 56 4.45 8.45 -9.86
C TRP A 56 4.24 8.27 -11.37
N LYS A 57 3.36 7.34 -11.73
CA LYS A 57 2.99 7.02 -13.11
C LYS A 57 1.86 7.94 -13.58
N GLU A 58 2.21 8.99 -14.30
CA GLU A 58 1.22 9.88 -14.89
C GLU A 58 0.30 9.13 -15.86
N GLY A 59 -1.01 9.34 -15.75
CA GLY A 59 -2.02 8.66 -16.59
C GLY A 59 -2.26 7.18 -16.28
N SER A 60 -1.63 6.61 -15.25
CA SER A 60 -1.86 5.22 -14.83
C SER A 60 -1.79 5.07 -13.32
N TYR A 61 -2.88 4.58 -12.71
CA TYR A 61 -2.90 4.24 -11.28
C TYR A 61 -2.91 2.71 -11.13
N PRO A 62 -1.77 2.05 -10.82
CA PRO A 62 -1.70 0.60 -10.73
C PRO A 62 -2.54 0.07 -9.55
N MET A 63 -3.53 -0.76 -9.87
CA MET A 63 -4.40 -1.46 -8.90
C MET A 63 -4.11 -2.97 -8.88
N ASP A 64 -2.85 -3.33 -9.02
CA ASP A 64 -2.38 -4.68 -9.38
C ASP A 64 -1.54 -5.32 -8.26
N PHE A 65 -1.85 -5.02 -7.01
CA PHE A 65 -1.13 -5.54 -5.84
C PHE A 65 -0.91 -7.06 -5.86
N TYR A 66 -1.89 -7.83 -6.37
CA TYR A 66 -1.81 -9.30 -6.46
C TYR A 66 -1.28 -9.84 -7.79
N ALA A 67 -0.86 -8.96 -8.72
CA ALA A 67 -0.34 -9.38 -10.01
C ALA A 67 1.11 -9.91 -9.90
N LYS A 68 1.42 -10.95 -10.69
CA LYS A 68 2.79 -11.44 -10.86
C LYS A 68 3.52 -10.59 -11.89
N GLY A 69 4.74 -10.16 -11.56
CA GLY A 69 5.64 -9.48 -12.51
C GLY A 69 5.29 -8.04 -12.85
N SER A 70 4.53 -7.34 -12.01
CA SER A 70 4.37 -5.88 -12.12
C SER A 70 5.46 -5.14 -11.33
N GLY A 71 5.11 -4.10 -10.57
CA GLY A 71 6.06 -3.23 -9.87
C GLY A 71 6.44 -3.67 -8.45
N PRO A 72 7.33 -2.91 -7.77
CA PRO A 72 7.81 -3.18 -6.42
C PRO A 72 6.71 -3.20 -5.34
N TRP A 73 5.54 -2.63 -5.64
CA TRP A 73 4.39 -2.62 -4.73
C TRP A 73 3.59 -3.92 -4.72
N THR A 74 3.85 -4.89 -5.62
CA THR A 74 3.07 -6.14 -5.64
C THR A 74 3.59 -7.19 -4.65
N ASN A 75 2.70 -8.06 -4.17
CA ASN A 75 3.06 -9.12 -3.22
C ASN A 75 3.92 -10.24 -3.85
N TYR A 76 3.91 -10.35 -5.18
CA TYR A 76 4.72 -11.30 -5.96
C TYR A 76 5.92 -10.64 -6.64
N HIS A 77 6.30 -9.44 -6.22
CA HIS A 77 7.50 -8.81 -6.76
C HIS A 77 8.73 -9.67 -6.44
N ASP A 78 9.42 -10.16 -7.48
CA ASP A 78 10.66 -10.88 -7.32
C ASP A 78 11.73 -9.94 -6.77
N ARG A 79 12.03 -10.09 -5.48
CA ARG A 79 13.34 -9.66 -4.95
C ARG A 79 14.38 -10.50 -5.70
N LYS A 80 14.92 -9.98 -6.81
CA LYS A 80 16.19 -10.49 -7.32
C LYS A 80 17.14 -10.51 -6.13
N LYS A 81 17.46 -11.70 -5.62
CA LYS A 81 18.47 -11.84 -4.57
C LYS A 81 19.72 -11.24 -5.17
N THR A 82 20.14 -10.06 -4.71
CA THR A 82 21.48 -9.58 -4.96
C THR A 82 22.39 -10.62 -4.31
N GLN A 83 22.84 -11.60 -5.09
CA GLN A 83 23.98 -12.41 -4.72
C GLN A 83 25.15 -11.44 -4.70
N THR A 84 25.47 -10.92 -3.53
CA THR A 84 26.77 -10.32 -3.29
C THR A 84 27.77 -11.47 -3.47
N ALA A 85 28.39 -11.54 -4.64
CA ALA A 85 29.52 -12.41 -4.87
C ALA A 85 30.65 -11.92 -3.96
N ALA A 86 31.04 -12.75 -3.00
CA ALA A 86 32.27 -12.64 -2.23
C ALA A 86 33.16 -13.81 -2.60
#